data_AF-A0AAV2ET36-F1
#
_entry.id   AF-A0AAV2ET36-F1
#
_cell.length_a   1.000
_cell.length_b   1.000
_cell.length_c   1.000
_cell.angle_alpha   90.00
_cell.angle_beta   90.00
_cell.angle_gamma   90.00
#
_symmetry.space_group_name_H-M   'P 1'
#
loop_
_entity.id
_entity.type
_entity.pdbx_description
1 polymer ?
#
loop_
_entity_poly.entity_id
_entity_poly.type
_entity_poly.pdbx_seq_one_letter_code
_entity_poly.pdbx_strand_id
1 'polypeptide(L)'
;MQDKYSKSIKYHIRPNNSKDIDGMFAYELQKLDQQRNPIDKRIVMVDFVERKLICSCKMFEKCGWLCRHVLRAIDHLGYEGHIEILNIHTRYILKRWTYDAKSGEFTLPAVQDTTERVYCSRVKQLTGSMNLLATRTCMDDDIYKMLEERMQALKIRAESMMSAMKFGQPSTSSEAEMNPTNEGK
;
A
#
# COMPACT_ATOMS: atom_id res chain seq x y z
N MET A 1 -6.80 13.47 4.25
CA MET A 1 -5.41 13.91 4.53
C MET A 1 -5.27 14.38 5.99
N GLN A 2 -6.21 15.19 6.50
CA GLN A 2 -6.27 15.61 7.92
C GLN A 2 -6.16 14.46 8.93
N ASP A 3 -6.90 13.36 8.76
CA ASP A 3 -6.83 12.21 9.69
C ASP A 3 -5.43 11.56 9.81
N LYS A 4 -4.67 11.50 8.71
CA LYS A 4 -3.30 10.93 8.72
C LYS A 4 -2.30 11.85 9.43
N TYR A 5 -2.46 13.16 9.30
CA TYR A 5 -1.66 14.17 9.99
C TYR A 5 -1.96 14.19 11.49
N SER A 6 -3.23 14.18 11.89
CA SER A 6 -3.61 14.10 13.31
C SER A 6 -3.07 12.82 13.99
N LYS A 7 -2.94 11.72 13.23
CA LYS A 7 -2.33 10.47 13.71
C LYS A 7 -0.79 10.50 13.73
N SER A 8 -0.12 11.36 12.95
CA SER A 8 1.34 11.46 12.91
C SER A 8 1.91 12.20 14.12
N ILE A 9 1.17 13.15 14.70
CA ILE A 9 1.57 13.92 15.90
C ILE A 9 1.80 13.00 17.13
N LYS A 10 1.19 11.80 17.15
CA LYS A 10 1.33 10.83 18.24
C LYS A 10 2.70 10.12 18.30
N TYR A 11 3.58 10.38 17.33
CA TYR A 11 4.93 9.82 17.32
C TYR A 11 5.92 10.82 17.93
N HIS A 12 6.69 10.32 18.89
CA HIS A 12 7.87 10.99 19.40
C HIS A 12 9.06 10.70 18.47
N ILE A 13 9.83 11.73 18.14
CA ILE A 13 11.05 11.61 17.33
C ILE A 13 12.25 11.66 18.26
N ARG A 14 13.18 10.73 18.04
CA ARG A 14 14.55 10.79 18.56
C ARG A 14 15.51 10.84 17.38
N PRO A 15 16.21 11.96 17.15
CA PRO A 15 17.27 11.99 16.15
C PRO A 15 18.37 11.03 16.59
N ASN A 16 18.78 10.16 15.67
CA ASN A 16 19.98 9.36 15.85
C ASN A 16 21.08 10.04 15.03
N ASN A 17 21.91 10.83 15.70
CA ASN A 17 22.96 11.64 15.05
C ASN A 17 24.10 10.81 14.45
N SER A 18 24.02 9.47 14.50
CA SER A 18 24.88 8.60 13.71
C SER A 18 24.48 8.65 12.23
N LYS A 19 25.44 8.94 11.35
CA LYS A 19 25.27 8.66 9.93
C LYS A 19 25.27 7.14 9.74
N ASP A 20 24.32 6.65 8.96
CA ASP A 20 24.34 5.26 8.52
C ASP A 20 25.41 5.07 7.42
N ILE A 21 25.60 3.82 6.97
CA ILE A 21 26.65 3.42 6.02
C ILE A 21 26.57 4.22 4.70
N ASP A 22 25.36 4.68 4.34
CA ASP A 22 25.09 5.46 3.12
C ASP A 22 25.14 6.99 3.33
N GLY A 23 25.57 7.47 4.50
CA GLY A 23 25.62 8.90 4.82
C GLY A 23 24.26 9.55 5.10
N MET A 24 23.18 8.76 5.18
CA MET A 24 21.85 9.21 5.57
C MET A 24 21.76 9.41 7.09
N PHE A 25 20.88 10.33 7.50
CA PHE A 25 20.58 10.57 8.91
C PHE A 25 19.36 9.75 9.33
N ALA A 26 19.47 9.02 10.43
CA ALA A 26 18.39 8.19 10.95
C ALA A 26 17.58 8.94 12.02
N TYR A 27 16.27 8.98 11.85
CA TYR A 27 15.32 9.47 12.84
C TYR A 27 14.46 8.32 13.34
N GLU A 28 14.51 8.06 14.64
CA GLU A 28 13.67 7.05 15.27
C GLU A 28 12.32 7.66 15.66
N LEU A 29 11.23 7.04 15.20
CA LEU A 29 9.87 7.40 15.50
C LEU A 29 9.22 6.33 16.37
N GLN A 30 8.76 6.74 17.54
CA GLN A 30 8.17 5.84 18.53
C GLN A 30 6.77 6.32 18.91
N LYS A 31 5.80 5.42 18.86
CA LYS A 31 4.48 5.59 19.48
C LYS A 31 4.44 4.78 20.76
N LEU A 32 4.02 5.44 21.83
CA LEU A 32 3.90 4.83 23.15
C LEU A 32 2.42 4.54 23.48
N ASP A 33 2.18 3.53 24.31
CA ASP A 33 0.88 3.34 24.98
C ASP A 33 0.75 4.27 26.22
N GLN A 34 -0.35 4.11 26.96
CA GLN A 34 -0.61 4.85 28.20
C GLN A 34 0.41 4.54 29.30
N GLN A 35 1.05 3.37 29.25
CA GLN A 35 2.04 2.88 30.21
C GLN A 35 3.48 3.22 29.77
N ARG A 36 3.64 4.05 28.73
CA ARG A 36 4.91 4.45 28.12
C ARG A 36 5.70 3.32 27.47
N ASN A 37 5.06 2.21 27.13
CA ASN A 37 5.70 1.14 26.37
C ASN A 37 5.63 1.43 24.87
N PRO A 38 6.69 1.11 24.09
CA PRO A 38 6.63 1.21 22.63
C PRO A 38 5.63 0.23 22.04
N ILE A 39 4.62 0.77 21.36
CA ILE A 39 3.66 -0.01 20.57
C ILE A 39 3.93 0.06 19.07
N ASP A 40 4.70 1.05 18.61
CA ASP A 40 5.15 1.13 17.22
C ASP A 40 6.48 1.90 17.15
N LYS A 41 7.53 1.25 16.63
CA LYS A 41 8.85 1.84 16.42
C LYS A 41 9.22 1.77 14.94
N ARG A 42 9.64 2.88 14.36
CA ARG A 42 10.06 2.98 12.96
C ARG A 42 11.28 3.89 12.82
N ILE A 43 12.08 3.62 11.80
CA ILE A 43 13.20 4.47 11.40
C ILE A 43 12.83 5.17 10.10
N VAL A 44 13.07 6.48 10.05
CA VAL A 44 13.04 7.31 8.84
C VAL A 44 14.46 7.76 8.55
N MET A 45 14.99 7.35 7.41
CA MET A 45 16.28 7.79 6.89
C MET A 45 16.07 9.03 6.03
N VAL A 46 16.92 10.03 6.22
CA VAL A 46 16.87 11.32 5.55
C VAL A 46 18.17 11.53 4.81
N ASP A 47 18.06 11.74 3.51
CA ASP A 47 19.13 12.23 2.66
C ASP A 47 18.85 13.70 2.35
N PHE A 48 19.66 14.58 2.93
CA PHE A 48 19.55 16.03 2.73
C PHE A 48 20.08 16.48 1.36
N VAL A 49 20.99 15.72 0.75
CA VAL A 49 21.57 16.03 -0.55
C VAL A 49 20.55 15.75 -1.65
N GLU A 50 20.06 14.51 -1.69
CA GLU A 50 19.05 14.08 -2.66
C GLU A 50 17.65 14.54 -2.28
N ARG A 51 17.49 15.05 -1.05
CA ARG A 51 16.21 15.46 -0.47
C ARG A 51 15.21 14.31 -0.60
N LYS A 52 15.54 13.18 0.02
CA LYS A 52 14.76 11.94 0.03
C LYS A 52 14.50 11.50 1.47
N LEU A 53 13.29 10.99 1.73
CA LEU A 53 12.95 10.34 2.99
C LEU A 53 12.54 8.91 2.72
N ILE A 54 13.13 7.97 3.45
CA ILE A 54 12.84 6.54 3.36
C ILE A 54 12.38 6.08 4.73
N CYS A 55 11.19 5.50 4.81
CA CYS A 55 10.72 4.91 6.06
C CYS A 55 10.82 3.39 6.00
N SER A 56 11.29 2.79 7.09
CA SER A 56 11.29 1.34 7.33
C SER A 56 9.94 0.65 7.08
N CYS A 57 8.80 1.35 7.12
CA CYS A 57 7.50 0.77 6.77
C CYS A 57 7.31 0.53 5.26
N LYS A 58 8.12 1.18 4.41
CA LYS A 58 8.12 1.13 2.95
C LYS A 58 6.78 1.49 2.29
N MET A 59 6.01 2.41 2.89
CA MET A 59 4.65 2.72 2.41
C MET A 59 4.65 3.51 1.09
N PHE A 60 5.70 4.30 0.86
CA PHE A 60 5.83 5.05 -0.37
C PHE A 60 6.15 4.11 -1.54
N GLU A 61 7.03 3.15 -1.32
CA GLU A 61 7.42 2.12 -2.28
C GLU A 61 6.27 1.16 -2.57
N LYS A 62 5.50 0.76 -1.54
CA LYS A 62 4.36 -0.16 -1.68
C LYS A 62 3.11 0.48 -2.26
N CYS A 63 2.84 1.74 -1.94
CA CYS A 63 1.53 2.34 -2.20
C CYS A 63 1.61 3.69 -2.94
N GLY A 64 2.78 4.34 -2.99
CA GLY A 64 2.96 5.68 -3.54
C GLY A 64 2.51 6.81 -2.58
N TRP A 65 2.33 6.52 -1.29
CA TRP A 65 1.88 7.50 -0.28
C TRP A 65 2.92 7.66 0.81
N LEU A 66 3.14 8.91 1.23
CA LEU A 66 3.87 9.19 2.46
C LEU A 66 3.14 8.55 3.65
N CYS A 67 3.87 7.78 4.46
CA CYS A 67 3.33 7.29 5.71
C CYS A 67 3.30 8.40 6.76
N ARG A 68 2.49 8.18 7.80
CA ARG A 68 2.46 9.05 8.99
C ARG A 68 3.84 9.26 9.61
N HIS A 69 4.76 8.30 9.48
CA HIS A 69 6.11 8.43 10.01
C HIS A 69 6.94 9.44 9.21
N VAL A 70 6.90 9.37 7.88
CA VAL A 70 7.57 10.36 7.02
C VAL A 70 6.97 11.74 7.21
N LEU A 71 5.64 11.84 7.29
CA LEU A 71 4.97 13.12 7.55
C LEU A 71 5.42 13.75 8.87
N ARG A 72 5.56 12.95 9.94
CA ARG A 72 6.06 13.44 11.23
C ARG A 72 7.53 13.87 11.17
N ALA A 73 8.36 13.14 10.41
CA ALA A 73 9.76 13.52 10.21
C ALA A 73 9.87 14.86 9.44
N ILE A 74 9.09 15.04 8.36
CA ILE A 74 9.04 16.30 7.59
C ILE A 74 8.64 17.47 8.49
N ASP A 75 7.60 17.29 9.31
CA ASP A 75 7.13 18.29 10.28
C ASP A 75 8.24 18.71 11.25
N HIS A 76 8.92 17.75 11.86
CA HIS A 76 10.04 17.99 12.75
C HIS A 76 11.23 18.68 12.08
N LEU A 77 11.63 18.23 10.89
CA LEU A 77 12.71 18.83 10.11
C LEU A 77 12.39 20.28 9.72
N GLY A 78 11.12 20.59 9.44
CA GLY A 78 10.65 21.94 9.22
C GLY A 78 10.87 22.85 10.44
N TYR A 79 10.59 22.34 11.64
CA TYR A 79 10.87 23.06 12.90
C TYR A 79 12.37 23.23 13.18
N GLU A 80 13.20 22.28 12.76
CA GLU A 80 14.67 22.35 12.88
C GLU A 80 15.33 23.25 11.81
N GLY A 81 14.54 23.84 10.89
CA GLY A 81 15.03 24.79 9.89
C GLY A 81 15.41 24.17 8.54
N HIS A 82 15.16 22.87 8.34
CA HIS A 82 15.43 22.15 7.08
C HIS A 82 14.30 22.33 6.06
N ILE A 83 14.07 23.57 5.64
CA ILE A 83 12.99 23.96 4.72
C ILE A 83 13.15 23.28 3.34
N GLU A 84 14.38 22.95 2.93
CA GLU A 84 14.68 22.21 1.71
C GLU A 84 14.04 20.83 1.66
N ILE A 85 13.79 20.21 2.82
CA ILE A 85 13.05 18.95 2.96
C ILE A 85 11.55 19.19 2.80
N LEU A 86 11.02 20.36 3.18
CA LEU A 86 9.59 20.68 2.95
C LEU A 86 9.27 20.79 1.45
N ASN A 87 10.23 21.21 0.62
CA ASN A 87 10.10 21.21 -0.85
C ASN A 87 9.98 19.79 -1.44
N ILE A 88 10.28 18.75 -0.68
CA ILE A 88 9.99 17.37 -1.06
C ILE A 88 8.47 17.17 -1.12
N HIS A 89 7.70 17.80 -0.24
CA HIS A 89 6.24 17.66 -0.19
C HIS A 89 5.60 17.99 -1.54
N THR A 90 6.08 19.00 -2.27
CA THR A 90 5.56 19.33 -3.63
C THR A 90 5.91 18.29 -4.68
N ARG A 91 7.05 17.60 -4.57
CA ARG A 91 7.41 16.46 -5.45
C ARG A 91 6.64 15.18 -5.13
N TYR A 92 6.13 15.05 -3.91
CA TYR A 92 5.34 13.91 -3.44
C TYR A 92 3.82 14.16 -3.55
N ILE A 93 3.39 15.40 -3.82
CA ILE A 93 2.09 15.72 -4.41
C ILE A 93 2.16 15.33 -5.90
N LEU A 94 2.03 14.04 -6.17
CA LEU A 94 1.95 13.52 -7.55
C LEU A 94 0.72 14.13 -8.25
N LYS A 95 0.79 14.34 -9.59
CA LYS A 95 -0.34 14.85 -10.41
C LYS A 95 -1.69 14.12 -10.21
N ARG A 96 -1.68 12.89 -9.66
CA ARG A 96 -2.89 12.16 -9.21
C ARG A 96 -3.66 12.84 -8.07
N TRP A 97 -3.09 13.87 -7.45
CA TRP A 97 -3.64 14.57 -6.29
C TRP A 97 -3.96 16.05 -6.58
N THR A 98 -3.67 16.53 -7.80
CA THR A 98 -4.14 17.83 -8.28
C THR A 98 -5.57 17.68 -8.84
N TYR A 99 -6.30 18.79 -8.94
CA TYR A 99 -7.66 18.86 -9.46
C TYR A 99 -7.85 18.11 -10.80
N ASP A 100 -6.79 18.08 -11.63
CA ASP A 100 -6.74 17.42 -12.93
C ASP A 100 -6.84 15.88 -12.86
N ALA A 101 -6.74 15.26 -11.68
CA ALA A 101 -6.93 13.81 -11.54
C ALA A 101 -8.37 13.33 -11.84
N LYS A 102 -9.33 14.27 -11.95
CA LYS A 102 -10.71 13.97 -12.39
C LYS A 102 -10.84 13.85 -13.91
N SER A 103 -9.90 14.35 -14.71
CA SER A 103 -10.03 14.39 -16.17
C SER A 103 -9.58 13.11 -16.88
N GLY A 104 -9.25 12.03 -16.16
CA GLY A 104 -9.06 10.69 -16.74
C GLY A 104 -7.85 10.49 -17.66
N GLU A 105 -7.19 11.55 -18.11
CA GLU A 105 -6.02 11.47 -18.99
C GLU A 105 -4.73 11.42 -18.17
N PHE A 106 -4.33 10.22 -17.76
CA PHE A 106 -2.94 10.00 -17.38
C PHE A 106 -2.41 8.65 -17.87
N THR A 107 -1.78 8.69 -19.05
CA THR A 107 -0.97 7.58 -19.57
C THR A 107 0.34 7.54 -18.80
N LEU A 108 0.45 6.61 -17.84
CA LEU A 108 1.72 6.29 -17.20
C LEU A 108 2.66 5.65 -18.23
N PRO A 109 3.99 5.92 -18.17
CA PRO A 109 4.96 5.15 -18.94
C PRO A 109 4.82 3.67 -18.61
N ALA A 110 4.85 2.84 -19.65
CA ALA A 110 4.74 1.39 -19.57
C ALA A 110 5.93 0.80 -18.79
N VAL A 111 5.82 0.79 -17.47
CA VAL A 111 6.66 -0.03 -16.60
C VAL A 111 6.00 -1.40 -16.52
N GLN A 112 6.79 -2.38 -16.92
CA GLN A 112 6.47 -3.80 -17.12
C GLN A 112 5.44 -4.34 -16.12
N ASP A 113 4.50 -5.11 -16.68
CA ASP A 113 3.36 -5.70 -16.00
C ASP A 113 3.83 -6.77 -15.00
N THR A 114 4.27 -6.32 -13.82
CA THR A 114 4.58 -7.21 -12.72
C THR A 114 3.29 -7.70 -12.09
N THR A 115 3.26 -8.97 -11.67
CA THR A 115 2.18 -9.59 -10.86
C THR A 115 1.71 -8.70 -9.69
N GLU A 116 2.60 -7.84 -9.19
CA GLU A 116 2.36 -6.86 -8.14
C GLU A 116 1.47 -5.66 -8.57
N ARG A 117 1.60 -5.17 -9.82
CA ARG A 117 0.70 -4.13 -10.37
C ARG A 117 -0.71 -4.66 -10.56
N VAL A 118 -0.83 -5.88 -11.08
CA VAL A 118 -2.11 -6.58 -11.24
C VAL A 118 -2.77 -6.80 -9.88
N TYR A 119 -2.00 -7.25 -8.88
CA TYR A 119 -2.47 -7.39 -7.51
C TYR A 119 -3.00 -6.05 -6.95
N CYS A 120 -2.20 -4.98 -7.04
CA CYS A 120 -2.60 -3.67 -6.52
C CYS A 120 -3.84 -3.10 -7.24
N SER A 121 -3.97 -3.32 -8.55
CA SER A 121 -5.15 -2.91 -9.32
C SER A 121 -6.41 -3.65 -8.85
N ARG A 122 -6.33 -4.98 -8.73
CA ARG A 122 -7.45 -5.82 -8.27
C ARG A 122 -7.90 -5.46 -6.85
N VAL A 123 -6.95 -5.26 -5.93
CA VAL A 123 -7.26 -4.82 -4.56
C VAL A 123 -7.96 -3.47 -4.56
N LYS A 124 -7.45 -2.48 -5.32
CA LYS A 124 -8.07 -1.15 -5.41
C LYS A 124 -9.50 -1.21 -5.96
N GLN A 125 -9.73 -2.00 -7.00
CA GLN A 125 -11.05 -2.17 -7.58
C GLN A 125 -12.04 -2.78 -6.58
N LEU A 126 -11.68 -3.91 -5.96
CA LEU A 126 -12.55 -4.62 -5.02
C LEU A 126 -12.86 -3.78 -3.78
N THR A 127 -11.84 -3.16 -3.17
CA THR A 127 -12.04 -2.30 -2.00
C THR A 127 -12.86 -1.05 -2.34
N GLY A 128 -12.67 -0.46 -3.51
CA GLY A 128 -13.46 0.69 -3.97
C GLY A 128 -14.94 0.34 -4.10
N SER A 129 -15.26 -0.75 -4.79
CA SER A 129 -16.64 -1.24 -4.95
C SER A 129 -17.30 -1.56 -3.61
N MET A 130 -16.57 -2.25 -2.71
CA MET A 130 -17.12 -2.62 -1.40
C MET A 130 -17.39 -1.41 -0.51
N ASN A 131 -16.46 -0.46 -0.44
CA ASN A 131 -16.64 0.74 0.37
C ASN A 131 -17.82 1.58 -0.12
N LEU A 132 -18.03 1.65 -1.44
CA LEU A 132 -19.17 2.35 -2.02
C LEU A 132 -20.51 1.71 -1.62
N LEU A 133 -20.60 0.37 -1.69
CA LEU A 133 -21.79 -0.35 -1.25
C LEU A 133 -22.04 -0.15 0.24
N ALA A 134 -21.03 -0.36 1.09
CA ALA A 134 -21.15 -0.21 2.53
C ALA A 134 -21.62 1.21 2.93
N THR A 135 -21.12 2.26 2.26
CA THR A 135 -21.54 3.65 2.55
C THR A 135 -23.02 3.90 2.19
N ARG A 136 -23.55 3.20 1.19
CA ARG A 136 -24.92 3.36 0.72
C ARG A 136 -25.92 2.54 1.54
N THR A 137 -25.50 1.38 2.02
CA THR A 137 -26.41 0.41 2.65
C THR A 137 -26.37 0.45 4.18
N CYS A 138 -25.39 1.11 4.81
CA CYS A 138 -25.21 1.06 6.26
C CYS A 138 -26.32 1.73 7.10
N MET A 139 -27.19 2.53 6.46
CA MET A 139 -28.29 3.22 7.15
C MET A 139 -29.61 2.45 7.08
N ASP A 140 -29.66 1.35 6.32
CA ASP A 140 -30.83 0.49 6.16
C ASP A 140 -30.51 -0.90 6.72
N ASP A 141 -31.18 -1.29 7.80
CA ASP A 141 -30.87 -2.52 8.54
C ASP A 141 -31.04 -3.79 7.70
N ASP A 142 -32.03 -3.83 6.82
CA ASP A 142 -32.33 -5.02 6.01
C ASP A 142 -31.30 -5.16 4.88
N ILE A 143 -30.94 -4.05 4.24
CA ILE A 143 -29.91 -4.06 3.19
C ILE A 143 -28.52 -4.28 3.80
N TYR A 144 -28.23 -3.72 4.98
CA TYR A 144 -27.00 -3.97 5.72
C TYR A 144 -26.83 -5.45 6.05
N LYS A 145 -27.84 -6.09 6.67
CA LYS A 145 -27.79 -7.52 7.04
C LYS A 145 -27.63 -8.40 5.80
N MET A 146 -28.38 -8.10 4.74
CA MET A 146 -28.24 -8.81 3.46
C MET A 146 -26.81 -8.71 2.91
N LEU A 147 -26.21 -7.51 2.92
CA LEU A 147 -24.85 -7.32 2.44
C LEU A 147 -23.83 -8.05 3.32
N GLU A 148 -23.96 -7.97 4.64
CA GLU A 148 -23.08 -8.65 5.59
C GLU A 148 -23.11 -10.17 5.41
N GLU A 149 -24.29 -10.78 5.35
CA GLU A 149 -24.46 -12.22 5.10
C GLU A 149 -23.79 -12.66 3.79
N ARG A 150 -24.01 -11.90 2.71
CA ARG A 150 -23.41 -12.18 1.40
C ARG A 150 -21.90 -12.04 1.42
N MET A 151 -21.36 -11.05 2.14
CA MET A 151 -19.92 -10.86 2.31
C MET A 151 -19.28 -12.01 3.09
N GLN A 152 -19.93 -12.47 4.17
CA GLN A 152 -19.42 -13.61 4.94
C GLN A 152 -19.42 -14.90 4.12
N ALA A 153 -20.50 -15.18 3.39
CA ALA A 153 -20.58 -16.34 2.51
C ALA A 153 -19.48 -16.30 1.43
N LEU A 154 -19.22 -15.12 0.84
CA LEU A 154 -18.15 -14.94 -0.13
C LEU A 154 -16.76 -15.18 0.47
N LYS A 155 -16.52 -14.68 1.70
CA LYS A 155 -15.26 -14.90 2.42
C LYS A 155 -14.97 -16.39 2.61
N ILE A 156 -15.93 -17.15 3.14
CA ILE A 156 -15.82 -18.59 3.37
C ILE A 156 -15.49 -19.31 2.05
N ARG A 157 -16.21 -18.96 0.97
CA ARG A 157 -15.99 -19.54 -0.36
C ARG A 157 -14.59 -19.24 -0.89
N ALA A 158 -14.13 -18.00 -0.76
CA ALA A 158 -12.80 -17.59 -1.22
C ALA A 158 -11.68 -18.31 -0.46
N GLU A 159 -11.78 -18.42 0.86
CA GLU A 159 -10.82 -19.14 1.71
C GLU A 159 -10.79 -20.63 1.38
N SER A 160 -11.95 -21.23 1.12
CA SER A 160 -12.06 -22.63 0.68
C SER A 160 -11.38 -22.86 -0.68
N MET A 161 -11.63 -21.97 -1.66
CA MET A 161 -10.99 -22.03 -2.97
C MET A 161 -9.47 -21.86 -2.88
N MET A 162 -9.00 -20.91 -2.06
CA MET A 162 -7.56 -20.70 -1.82
C MET A 162 -6.91 -21.89 -1.11
N SER A 163 -7.64 -22.58 -0.23
CA SER A 163 -7.15 -23.78 0.46
C SER A 163 -7.10 -24.99 -0.47
N ALA A 164 -8.11 -25.16 -1.34
CA ALA A 164 -8.13 -26.22 -2.35
C ALA A 164 -6.97 -26.10 -3.36
N MET A 165 -6.56 -24.88 -3.71
CA MET A 165 -5.39 -24.63 -4.57
C MET A 165 -4.05 -25.09 -3.95
N LYS A 166 -3.96 -25.25 -2.62
CA LYS A 166 -2.71 -25.66 -1.94
C LYS A 166 -2.51 -27.18 -1.87
N PHE A 167 -3.55 -27.98 -2.12
CA PHE A 167 -3.52 -29.44 -1.98
C PHE A 167 -3.56 -30.22 -3.31
N GLY A 168 -3.58 -29.53 -4.46
CA GLY A 168 -3.59 -30.19 -5.76
C GLY A 168 -2.48 -29.66 -6.67
N GLN A 169 -1.41 -30.43 -6.81
CA GLN A 169 -0.74 -30.81 -8.08
C GLN A 169 0.08 -32.07 -7.80
N PRO A 170 0.19 -33.08 -8.69
CA PRO A 170 0.51 -32.90 -10.12
C PRO A 170 -0.18 -33.87 -11.12
N SER A 171 -0.40 -33.42 -12.36
CA SER A 171 -0.42 -34.24 -13.60
C SER A 171 -0.87 -33.32 -14.75
N THR A 172 -0.23 -33.28 -15.91
CA THR A 172 0.12 -34.41 -16.80
C THR A 172 1.55 -34.23 -17.36
N SER A 173 2.47 -35.20 -17.31
CA SER A 173 2.55 -36.48 -18.03
C SER A 173 2.27 -36.37 -19.54
N SER A 174 3.38 -36.38 -20.28
CA SER A 174 3.49 -36.88 -21.65
C SER A 174 2.78 -38.23 -21.77
N GLU A 175 1.83 -38.35 -22.70
CA GLU A 175 1.58 -39.61 -23.42
C GLU A 175 1.39 -39.29 -24.89
N ALA A 176 2.17 -40.02 -25.69
CA ALA A 176 2.08 -40.10 -27.13
C ALA A 176 0.84 -40.92 -27.49
N GLU A 177 0.04 -40.44 -28.44
CA GLU A 177 -0.81 -41.31 -29.24
C GLU A 177 -0.38 -41.22 -30.69
N MET A 178 0.20 -42.34 -31.15
CA MET A 178 0.21 -42.76 -32.54
C MET A 178 -1.23 -42.73 -33.08
N ASN A 179 -1.41 -42.37 -34.34
CA ASN A 179 -2.56 -42.85 -35.09
C ASN A 179 -2.13 -43.37 -36.47
N PRO A 180 -2.49 -44.61 -36.83
CA PRO A 180 -2.20 -45.17 -38.14
C PRO A 180 -3.21 -44.73 -39.19
N THR A 181 -2.70 -44.63 -40.41
CA THR A 181 -3.29 -44.92 -41.72
C THR A 181 -4.82 -45.13 -41.81
N ASN A 182 -5.50 -44.37 -42.68
CA ASN A 182 -6.09 -44.96 -43.89
C ASN A 182 -6.43 -43.93 -45.00
N GLU A 183 -6.36 -44.45 -46.22
CA GLU A 183 -6.42 -43.95 -47.58
C GLU A 183 -7.73 -43.24 -48.00
N GLY A 184 -7.66 -42.50 -49.12
CA GLY A 184 -8.83 -42.35 -50.00
C GLY A 184 -8.91 -41.11 -50.88
N LYS A 185 -8.01 -40.95 -51.86
CA LYS A 185 -8.25 -40.60 -53.29
C LYS A 185 -7.04 -39.94 -53.95
#